data_AF-A0A7K2MWP1-F1
#
_entry.id   AF-A0A7K2MWP1-F1
#
_cell.length_a   1.000
_cell.length_b   1.000
_cell.length_c   1.000
_cell.angle_alpha   90.00
_cell.angle_beta   90.00
_cell.angle_gamma   90.00
#
_symmetry.space_group_name_H-M   'P 1'
#
loop_
_entity.id
_entity.type
_entity.pdbx_description
1 polymer ?
#
loop_
_entity_poly.entity_id
_entity_poly.type
_entity_poly.pdbx_seq_one_letter_code
_entity_poly.pdbx_strand_id
1 'polypeptide(L)' 'MRRWGPLTAVCLGTFMLLLDVTIAVVALPDMAGGLHASLSDLQWVMDGYALALAALMLGLGAAA' A
#
# COMPACT_ATOMS: atom_id res chain seq x y z
N MET A 1 6.00 6.19 -32.02
CA MET A 1 6.23 6.51 -30.59
C MET A 1 5.00 6.28 -29.70
N ARG A 2 3.79 6.09 -30.23
CA ARG A 2 2.52 5.89 -29.48
C ARG A 2 2.36 4.52 -28.77
N ARG A 3 3.44 3.75 -28.61
CA ARG A 3 3.44 2.36 -28.08
C ARG A 3 3.86 2.27 -26.60
N TRP A 4 4.38 3.36 -26.04
CA TRP A 4 4.92 3.41 -24.68
C TRP A 4 3.86 3.73 -23.62
N GLY A 5 2.66 4.14 -24.02
CA GLY A 5 1.55 4.51 -23.12
C GLY A 5 1.30 3.48 -22.00
N PRO A 6 1.16 2.18 -22.33
CA PRO A 6 0.97 1.13 -21.31
C PRO A 6 2.15 0.99 -20.34
N LEU A 7 3.40 1.11 -20.83
CA LEU A 7 4.60 1.05 -19.99
C LEU A 7 4.63 2.20 -18.98
N THR A 8 4.36 3.42 -19.43
CA THR A 8 4.24 4.57 -18.53
C THR A 8 3.12 4.40 -17.51
N ALA A 9 1.96 3.85 -17.90
CA ALA A 9 0.85 3.61 -16.99
C ALA A 9 1.22 2.59 -15.90
N VAL A 10 1.87 1.48 -16.27
CA VAL A 10 2.33 0.47 -15.31
C VAL A 10 3.43 1.03 -14.41
N CYS A 11 4.43 1.73 -14.96
CA CYS A 11 5.47 2.36 -14.15
C CYS A 11 4.91 3.37 -13.15
N LEU A 12 3.97 4.23 -13.59
CA LEU A 12 3.35 5.23 -12.72
C LEU A 12 2.47 4.57 -11.66
N GLY A 13 1.69 3.54 -12.03
CA GLY A 13 0.87 2.78 -11.09
C GLY A 13 1.70 2.08 -10.02
N THR A 14 2.77 1.38 -10.42
CA THR A 14 3.70 0.74 -9.48
C THR A 14 4.41 1.76 -8.59
N PHE A 15 4.82 2.90 -9.14
CA PHE A 15 5.41 3.99 -8.36
C PHE A 15 4.43 4.52 -7.29
N MET A 16 3.19 4.77 -7.69
CA MET A 16 2.16 5.29 -6.78
C MET A 16 1.81 4.27 -5.69
N LEU A 17 1.78 2.97 -6.02
CA LEU A 17 1.64 1.89 -5.04
C LEU A 17 2.79 1.88 -4.02
N LEU A 18 4.03 2.07 -4.49
CA LEU A 18 5.18 2.10 -3.60
C LEU A 18 5.15 3.33 -2.66
N LEU A 19 4.66 4.46 -3.18
CA LEU A 19 4.45 5.67 -2.38
C LEU A 19 3.38 5.44 -1.30
N ASP A 20 2.30 4.73 -1.62
CA ASP A 20 1.24 4.40 -0.65
C ASP A 20 1.78 3.55 0.52
N VAL A 21 2.54 2.50 0.22
CA VAL A 21 3.17 1.64 1.24
C VAL A 21 4.15 2.42 2.12
N THR A 22 4.95 3.30 1.52
CA THR A 22 5.92 4.11 2.27
C THR A 22 5.24 5.13 3.18
N ILE A 23 4.12 5.72 2.76
CA ILE A 23 3.30 6.60 3.63
C ILE A 23 2.82 5.83 4.87
N ALA A 24 2.30 4.61 4.69
CA ALA A 24 1.86 3.78 5.81
C ALA A 24 3.01 3.52 6.80
N VAL A 25 4.18 3.07 6.30
CA VAL A 25 5.37 2.79 7.13
C VAL A 25 5.91 4.04 7.84
N VAL A 26 5.85 5.21 7.21
CA VAL A 26 6.29 6.48 7.83
C VAL A 26 5.31 6.96 8.90
N ALA A 27 4.01 6.69 8.74
CA ALA A 27 2.99 7.08 9.71
C ALA A 27 2.98 6.18 10.97
N LEU A 28 3.48 4.95 10.89
CA LEU A 28 3.56 4.00 12.01
C LEU A 28 4.15 4.59 13.31
N PRO A 29 5.35 5.20 13.32
CA PRO A 29 5.92 5.76 14.54
C PRO A 29 5.08 6.87 15.16
N ASP A 30 4.39 7.69 14.35
CA ASP A 30 3.47 8.72 14.83
C ASP A 30 2.23 8.10 15.48
N MET A 31 1.65 7.06 14.86
CA MET A 31 0.56 6.28 15.46
C MET A 31 0.98 5.59 16.76
N ALA A 32 2.19 5.04 16.82
CA ALA A 32 2.72 4.39 18.02
C ALA A 32 2.89 5.37 19.18
N GLY A 33 3.43 6.57 18.90
CA GLY A 33 3.61 7.63 19.90
C GLY A 33 2.29 8.23 20.39
N GLY A 34 1.34 8.47 19.48
CA GLY A 34 0.05 9.07 19.81
C GLY A 34 -0.87 8.15 20.62
N LEU A 35 -0.81 6.84 20.38
CA LEU A 35 -1.71 5.86 21.00
C LEU A 35 -1.07 5.05 22.13
N HIS A 36 0.22 5.27 22.43
CA HIS A 36 1.03 4.38 23.28
C HIS A 36 0.93 2.91 22.83
N ALA A 37 0.87 2.69 21.51
CA ALA A 37 0.64 1.38 20.93
C ALA A 37 1.87 0.47 21.13
N SER A 38 1.64 -0.81 21.39
CA SER A 38 2.72 -1.80 21.46
C SER A 38 3.22 -2.15 20.06
N LEU A 39 4.38 -2.80 19.99
CA LEU A 39 4.93 -3.29 18.73
C LEU A 39 3.97 -4.26 18.01
N SER A 40 3.21 -5.05 18.78
CA SER A 40 2.20 -5.98 18.26
C SER A 40 1.00 -5.27 17.63
N ASP A 41 0.55 -4.16 18.22
CA ASP A 41 -0.53 -3.35 17.65
C ASP A 41 -0.12 -2.75 16.30
N LEU A 42 1.13 -2.29 16.24
CA LEU A 42 1.71 -1.71 15.04
C LEU A 42 1.87 -2.73 13.90
N GLN A 43 2.20 -3.97 14.26
CA GLN A 43 2.27 -5.08 13.31
C GLN A 43 0.88 -5.42 12.75
N TRP A 44 -0.14 -5.45 13.61
CA TRP A 44 -1.54 -5.65 13.19
C TRP A 44 -2.05 -4.58 12.24
N VAL A 45 -1.63 -3.32 12.40
CA VAL A 45 -1.98 -2.24 11.46
C VAL A 45 -1.42 -2.52 10.07
N MET A 46 -0.15 -2.93 9.98
CA MET A 46 0.48 -3.28 8.70
C MET A 46 -0.12 -4.55 8.07
N ASP A 47 -0.43 -5.55 8.88
CA ASP A 47 -1.08 -6.78 8.42
C ASP A 47 -2.48 -6.47 7.87
N GLY A 48 -3.24 -5.60 8.55
CA GLY A 48 -4.55 -5.13 8.09
C GLY A 48 -4.48 -4.37 6.75
N TYR A 49 -3.50 -3.47 6.62
CA TYR A 49 -3.22 -2.77 5.36
C TYR A 49 -2.90 -3.76 4.23
N ALA A 50 -2.02 -4.73 4.48
CA ALA A 50 -1.65 -5.75 3.49
C ALA A 50 -2.85 -6.63 3.08
N LEU A 51 -3.69 -7.03 4.03
CA LEU A 51 -4.92 -7.79 3.78
C LEU A 51 -5.90 -7.03 2.90
N ALA A 52 -6.16 -5.76 3.21
CA ALA A 52 -7.05 -4.91 2.41
C ALA A 52 -6.51 -4.74 0.98
N LEU A 53 -5.21 -4.46 0.85
CA LEU A 53 -4.54 -4.34 -0.45
C LEU A 53 -4.64 -5.64 -1.26
N ALA A 54 -4.37 -6.78 -0.64
CA ALA A 54 -4.44 -8.09 -1.29
C ALA A 54 -5.87 -8.41 -1.75
N ALA A 55 -6.87 -8.16 -0.91
CA ALA A 55 -8.28 -8.38 -1.25
C ALA A 55 -8.71 -7.50 -2.44
N LEU A 56 -8.31 -6.22 -2.45
CA LEU A 56 -8.62 -5.31 -3.55
C LEU A 56 -7.87 -5.69 -4.83
N MET A 57 -6.57 -6.01 -4.76
CA MET A 57 -5.81 -6.48 -5.92
C MET A 57 -6.41 -7.74 -6.54
N LEU A 58 -6.74 -8.73 -5.70
CA LEU A 58 -7.37 -9.96 -6.16
C LEU A 58 -8.76 -9.69 -6.75
N GLY A 59 -9.57 -8.85 -6.10
CA GLY A 59 -10.90 -8.49 -6.58
C GLY A 59 -10.89 -7.74 -7.91
N LEU A 60 -10.06 -6.71 -8.04
CA LEU A 60 -9.91 -5.93 -9.27
C LEU A 60 -9.26 -6.76 -10.38
N GLY A 61 -8.28 -7.61 -10.06
CA GLY A 61 -7.65 -8.51 -11.02
C GLY A 61 -8.58 -9.61 -11.53
N ALA A 62 -9.50 -10.09 -10.68
CA ALA A 62 -10.52 -11.06 -11.09
C ALA A 62 -11.68 -10.44 -11.88
N ALA A 63 -11.90 -9.14 -11.76
CA ALA A 63 -12.96 -8.40 -12.45
C ALA A 63 -12.54 -7.80 -13.81
N ALA A 64 -11.25 -7.87 -14.15
CA ALA A 64 -10.66 -7.41 -15.41
C ALA A 64 -10.59 -8.55 -16.45
#